data_AF-A0A447US14-F1
#
_entry.id   AF-A0A447US14-F1
#
_cell.length_a   1.000
_cell.length_b   1.000
_cell.length_c   1.000
_cell.angle_alpha   90.00
_cell.angle_beta   90.00
_cell.angle_gamma   90.00
#
_symmetry.space_group_name_H-M   'P 1'
#
loop_
_entity.id
_entity.type
_entity.pdbx_description
1 polymer ?
#
loop_
_entity_poly.entity_id
_entity_poly.type
_entity_poly.pdbx_seq_one_letter_code
_entity_poly.pdbx_strand_id
1 'polypeptide(L)'
;MPARQKTSLFAVKETYYSNVASEKLRLPTHDTCDIITAAVKALDRIFLEGHYYAKAGVMLNDFTPSGVSQLNLFDELQPRRDSAGMANE
;
A
#
# COMPACT_ATOMS: atom_id res chain seq x y z
N MET A 1 0.71 -7.92 1.08
CA MET A 1 1.54 -6.72 0.89
C MET A 1 2.03 -6.20 2.24
N PRO A 2 3.29 -6.48 2.64
CA PRO A 2 3.87 -5.90 3.85
C PRO A 2 4.38 -4.46 3.64
N ALA A 3 4.12 -3.59 4.62
CA ALA A 3 4.63 -2.24 4.74
C ALA A 3 5.53 -2.14 5.98
N ARG A 4 6.68 -1.48 5.85
CA ARG A 4 7.68 -1.33 6.91
C ARG A 4 8.05 0.13 7.10
N GLN A 5 8.22 0.53 8.37
CA GLN A 5 8.83 1.80 8.74
C GLN A 5 10.02 1.57 9.69
N LYS A 6 11.01 2.45 9.62
CA LYS A 6 12.13 2.48 10.57
C LYS A 6 12.60 3.91 10.85
N THR A 7 12.97 4.19 12.10
CA THR A 7 13.63 5.44 12.51
C THR A 7 15.15 5.36 12.33
N SER A 8 15.83 6.51 12.34
CA SER A 8 17.28 6.56 12.18
C SER A 8 18.00 6.14 13.46
N LEU A 9 19.01 5.27 13.33
CA LEU A 9 19.93 4.93 14.43
C LEU A 9 20.86 6.10 14.79
N PHE A 10 20.98 7.11 13.92
CA PHE A 10 21.85 8.28 14.11
C PHE A 10 21.14 9.45 14.82
N ALA A 11 19.86 9.31 15.16
CA ALA A 11 19.16 10.29 15.98
C ALA A 11 19.60 10.10 17.45
N VAL A 12 20.63 10.85 17.85
CA VAL A 12 21.34 10.79 19.16
C VAL A 12 20.43 10.92 20.41
N LYS A 13 19.14 11.22 20.24
CA LYS A 13 18.14 11.37 21.32
C LYS A 13 16.87 10.53 21.16
N GLU A 14 16.74 9.70 20.13
CA GLU A 14 15.48 8.97 19.88
C GLU A 14 15.60 7.47 20.04
N THR A 15 14.52 6.87 20.57
CA THR A 15 14.40 5.41 20.67
C THR A 15 14.23 4.84 19.27
N TYR A 16 15.13 3.92 18.89
CA TYR A 16 15.04 3.20 17.64
C TYR A 16 13.71 2.43 17.57
N TYR A 17 12.95 2.67 16.51
CA TYR A 17 11.68 2.03 16.26
C TYR A 17 11.67 1.45 14.85
N SER A 18 11.30 0.19 14.73
CA SER A 18 11.04 -0.44 13.44
C SER A 18 9.91 -1.45 13.58
N ASN A 19 8.95 -1.39 12.66
CA ASN A 19 7.81 -2.28 12.67
C ASN A 19 7.37 -2.59 11.23
N VAL A 20 6.62 -3.69 11.08
CA VAL A 20 6.09 -4.19 9.81
C VAL A 20 4.61 -4.50 10.01
N ALA A 21 3.76 -3.95 9.16
CA ALA A 21 2.36 -4.35 9.00
C ALA A 21 2.17 -5.02 7.65
N SER A 22 1.08 -5.77 7.48
CA SER A 22 0.73 -6.36 6.19
C SER A 22 -0.75 -6.22 5.91
N GLU A 23 -1.07 -5.82 4.68
CA GLU A 23 -2.43 -5.77 4.16
C GLU A 23 -2.60 -6.78 3.03
N LYS A 24 -3.80 -7.36 2.95
CA LYS A 24 -4.21 -8.24 1.86
C LYS A 24 -5.34 -7.58 1.09
N LEU A 25 -5.13 -7.37 -0.20
CA LEU A 25 -6.17 -6.87 -1.09
C LEU A 25 -7.21 -7.97 -1.31
N ARG A 26 -8.50 -7.61 -1.30
CA ARG A 26 -9.61 -8.56 -1.45
C ARG A 26 -9.68 -9.15 -2.86
N LEU A 27 -9.28 -8.37 -3.85
CA LEU A 27 -9.24 -8.74 -5.26
C LEU A 27 -7.84 -8.42 -5.80
N PRO A 28 -7.32 -9.22 -6.75
CA PRO A 28 -6.14 -8.82 -7.51
C PRO A 28 -6.47 -7.55 -8.29
N THR A 29 -5.74 -6.47 -8.04
CA THR A 29 -5.93 -5.17 -8.69
C THR A 29 -4.61 -4.67 -9.26
N HIS A 30 -4.69 -4.01 -10.42
CA HIS A 30 -3.58 -3.29 -11.02
C HIS A 30 -3.73 -1.77 -10.84
N ASP A 31 -4.83 -1.33 -10.22
CA ASP A 31 -5.12 0.07 -9.98
C ASP A 31 -4.18 0.60 -8.88
N THR A 32 -3.41 1.63 -9.24
CA THR A 32 -2.43 2.22 -8.33
C THR A 32 -3.08 2.96 -7.17
N CYS A 33 -4.28 3.51 -7.31
CA CYS A 33 -5.01 4.14 -6.22
C CYS A 33 -5.43 3.13 -5.15
N ASP A 34 -5.91 1.94 -5.55
CA ASP A 34 -6.23 0.87 -4.60
C ASP A 34 -4.97 0.38 -3.87
N ILE A 35 -3.87 0.20 -4.60
CA ILE A 35 -2.57 -0.21 -4.04
C ILE A 35 -2.05 0.83 -3.05
N ILE A 36 -2.07 2.11 -3.41
CA ILE A 36 -1.63 3.21 -2.54
C ILE A 36 -2.53 3.29 -1.31
N THR A 37 -3.85 3.15 -1.47
CA THR A 37 -4.79 3.19 -0.35
C THR A 37 -4.51 2.06 0.64
N ALA A 38 -4.26 0.85 0.16
CA ALA A 38 -3.88 -0.27 1.01
C ALA A 38 -2.50 -0.08 1.67
N ALA A 39 -1.54 0.49 0.95
CA ALA A 39 -0.22 0.85 1.48
C ALA A 39 -0.31 1.83 2.66
N VAL A 40 -1.07 2.92 2.48
CA VAL A 40 -1.27 3.96 3.50
C VAL A 40 -1.96 3.36 4.72
N LYS A 41 -3.03 2.57 4.53
CA LYS A 41 -3.71 1.86 5.63
C LYS A 41 -2.76 0.94 6.40
N ALA A 42 -1.84 0.26 5.72
CA ALA A 42 -0.84 -0.58 6.38
C ALA A 42 0.16 0.24 7.20
N LEU A 43 0.63 1.36 6.65
CA LEU A 43 1.58 2.26 7.29
C LEU A 43 0.98 2.96 8.51
N ASP A 44 -0.27 3.42 8.44
CA ASP A 44 -0.97 4.09 9.53
C ASP A 44 -1.07 3.20 10.78
N ARG A 45 -1.18 1.87 10.62
CA ARG A 45 -1.25 0.93 11.75
C ARG A 45 0.05 0.82 12.54
N ILE A 46 1.19 1.11 11.92
CA ILE A 46 2.51 1.00 12.54
C ILE A 46 3.16 2.36 12.78
N PHE A 47 2.48 3.43 12.39
CA PHE A 47 2.88 4.79 12.64
C PHE A 47 2.65 5.16 14.10
N LEU A 48 3.66 5.74 14.73
CA LEU A 48 3.62 6.31 16.06
C LEU A 48 4.09 7.75 15.98
N GLU A 49 3.30 8.64 16.57
CA GLU A 49 3.66 10.04 16.73
C GLU A 49 4.91 10.19 17.60
N GLY A 50 5.72 11.22 17.33
CA GLY A 50 6.94 11.51 18.09
C GLY A 50 8.18 10.74 17.65
N HIS A 51 8.11 9.97 16.55
CA HIS A 51 9.26 9.28 15.95
C HIS A 51 9.66 9.89 14.61
N TYR A 52 10.94 10.24 14.42
CA TYR A 52 11.44 10.61 13.10
C TYR A 52 11.78 9.36 12.27
N TYR A 53 10.82 8.95 11.46
CA TYR A 53 11.00 7.87 10.50
C TYR A 53 12.00 8.27 9.41
N ALA A 54 13.06 7.47 9.24
CA ALA A 54 14.09 7.70 8.25
C ALA A 54 13.78 7.01 6.91
N LYS A 55 13.00 5.92 6.95
CA LYS A 55 12.59 5.19 5.76
C LYS A 55 11.27 4.48 5.98
N ALA A 56 10.40 4.59 4.99
CA ALA A 56 9.24 3.72 4.81
C ALA A 56 9.41 2.93 3.50
N GLY A 57 8.82 1.75 3.43
CA GLY A 57 8.81 0.95 2.21
C GLY A 57 7.67 -0.06 2.22
N VAL A 58 7.19 -0.41 1.03
CA VAL A 58 6.07 -1.34 0.87
C VAL A 58 6.43 -2.36 -0.19
N MET A 59 6.16 -3.64 0.09
CA MET A 59 6.38 -4.73 -0.86
C MET A 59 5.04 -5.28 -1.32
N LEU A 60 4.87 -5.35 -2.64
CA LEU A 60 3.76 -6.05 -3.27
C LEU A 60 4.15 -7.52 -3.43
N ASN A 61 3.24 -8.42 -3.07
CA ASN A 61 3.40 -9.87 -3.16
C ASN A 61 2.15 -10.45 -3.83
N ASP A 62 2.20 -11.73 -4.22
CA ASP A 62 1.07 -12.46 -4.82
C ASP A 62 0.62 -11.90 -6.17
N PHE A 63 1.59 -11.61 -7.05
CA PHE A 63 1.31 -11.16 -8.41
C PHE A 63 0.66 -12.27 -9.23
N THR A 64 -0.47 -11.97 -9.85
CA THR A 64 -1.13 -12.84 -10.82
C THR A 64 -0.69 -12.47 -12.23
N PRO A 65 -0.53 -13.44 -13.17
CA PRO A 65 -0.26 -13.14 -14.56
C PRO A 65 -1.31 -12.17 -15.13
N SER A 66 -0.84 -11.10 -15.78
CA SER A 66 -1.70 -10.18 -16.52
C SER A 66 -2.43 -10.92 -17.63
N GLY A 67 -3.76 -11.06 -17.52
CA GLY A 67 -4.59 -11.75 -18.53
C GLY A 67 -5.69 -12.66 -17.99
N VAL A 68 -5.76 -12.90 -16.67
CA VAL A 68 -6.83 -13.70 -16.03
C VAL A 68 -7.45 -12.96 -14.85
N SER A 69 -7.77 -11.68 -15.04
CA SER A 69 -8.82 -11.08 -14.21
C SER A 69 -10.12 -11.25 -14.99
N GLN A 70 -10.74 -12.42 -14.83
CA GLN A 70 -12.13 -12.57 -15.27
C GLN A 70 -12.94 -11.59 -14.43
N LEU A 71 -13.34 -10.47 -15.04
CA LEU A 71 -14.45 -9.70 -14.55
C LEU A 71 -15.65 -10.65 -14.58
N ASN A 72 -16.00 -11.21 -13.41
CA ASN A 72 -17.27 -11.88 -13.26
C ASN A 72 -18.34 -10.84 -13.62
N LEU A 73 -19.17 -11.18 -14.60
CA LEU A 73 -20.26 -10.31 -15.08
C LEU A 73 -21.27 -9.94 -13.95
N PHE A 74 -21.18 -10.63 -12.80
CA PHE A 74 -22.06 -10.51 -11.65
C PHE A 74 -21.33 -10.10 -10.35
N ASP A 75 -20.07 -9.66 -10.40
CA ASP A 75 -19.40 -9.16 -9.19
C ASP A 75 -19.88 -7.73 -8.87
N GLU A 76 -20.53 -7.54 -7.71
CA GLU A 76 -20.98 -6.22 -7.21
C GLU A 76 -19.80 -5.27 -6.91
N LEU A 77 -18.58 -5.82 -6.79
CA LEU A 77 -17.35 -5.08 -6.59
C LEU A 77 -16.59 -4.97 -7.91
N GLN A 78 -17.12 -4.16 -8.84
CA GLN A 78 -16.35 -3.83 -10.03
C GLN A 78 -15.09 -3.05 -9.62
N PRO A 79 -13.88 -3.48 -10.01
CA PRO A 79 -12.70 -2.66 -9.85
C PRO A 79 -12.96 -1.35 -10.58
N ARG A 80 -12.69 -0.21 -9.93
CA ARG A 80 -12.92 1.11 -10.53
C ARG A 80 -12.24 1.11 -11.89
N ARG A 81 -13.06 1.24 -12.94
CA ARG A 81 -12.56 1.44 -14.30
C ARG A 81 -11.60 2.62 -14.28
N ASP A 82 -10.46 2.41 -14.93
CA ASP A 82 -9.35 3.34 -15.05
C ASP A 82 -9.81 4.79 -15.00
N SER A 83 -9.28 5.56 -14.04
CA SER A 83 -9.44 7.01 -13.99
C SER A 83 -8.56 7.66 -15.07
N ALA A 84 -8.59 7.14 -16.30
CA ALA A 84 -7.95 7.69 -17.48
C ALA A 84 -8.87 8.78 -18.04
N GLY A 85 -8.88 9.92 -17.37
CA GLY A 85 -9.73 11.05 -17.73
C GLY A 85 -9.47 12.27 -16.87
N MET A 86 -8.21 12.60 -16.59
CA MET A 86 -7.87 13.95 -16.18
C MET A 86 -7.60 14.75 -17.44
N ALA A 87 -8.57 15.60 -17.78
CA ALA A 87 -8.56 16.52 -18.90
C ALA A 87 -7.26 17.33 -18.94
N ASN A 88 -6.64 17.35 -20.12
CA ASN A 88 -5.68 18.37 -20.52
C ASN A 88 -6.51 19.45 -21.24
N GLU A 89 -6.52 20.66 -20.71
CA GLU A 89 -6.72 21.90 -21.46
C GLU A 89 -5.61 22.87 -21.06
#